data_AF-A0A1Y0BAY7-F1
#
_entry.id   AF-A0A1Y0BAY7-F1
#
_cell.length_a   1.000
_cell.length_b   1.000
_cell.length_c   1.000
_cell.angle_alpha   90.00
_cell.angle_beta   90.00
_cell.angle_gamma   90.00
#
_symmetry.space_group_name_H-M   'P 1'
#
loop_
_entity.id
_entity.type
_entity.pdbx_description
1 polymer ?
#
loop_
_entity_poly.entity_id
_entity_poly.type
_entity_poly.pdbx_seq_one_letter_code
_entity_poly.pdbx_strand_id
1 'polypeptide(L)' 'MRTSVYGTAGFIDNRGNLGLSVSSGSPGSNAAPGGNQLGAMLGIKHIF' A
#
# COMPACT_ATOMS: atom_id res chain seq x y z
N MET A 1 -0.22 -12.17 -24.88
CA MET A 1 -0.03 -12.75 -23.52
C MET A 1 -1.24 -12.40 -22.67
N ARG A 2 -1.83 -13.36 -21.94
CA ARG A 2 -3.01 -13.14 -21.07
C ARG A 2 -2.68 -13.05 -19.58
N THR A 3 -1.45 -13.42 -19.22
CA THR A 3 -0.87 -13.27 -17.88
C THR A 3 0.08 -12.08 -17.88
N SER A 4 0.03 -11.26 -16.84
CA SER A 4 0.95 -10.14 -16.60
C SER A 4 1.34 -10.08 -15.13
N VAL A 5 2.60 -9.74 -14.86
CA VAL A 5 3.06 -9.34 -13.52
C VAL A 5 3.07 -7.81 -13.46
N TYR A 6 2.67 -7.24 -12.33
CA TYR A 6 2.73 -5.81 -12.09
C TYR A 6 3.14 -5.52 -10.65
N GLY A 7 3.69 -4.34 -10.44
CA GLY A 7 4.03 -3.85 -9.12
C GLY A 7 3.67 -2.38 -8.98
N THR A 8 3.42 -1.97 -7.74
CA THR A 8 3.11 -0.59 -7.37
C THR A 8 3.90 -0.24 -6.12
N ALA A 9 4.39 0.99 -6.03
CA ALA A 9 4.95 1.53 -4.79
C ALA A 9 4.18 2.80 -4.42
N GLY A 10 4.08 3.06 -3.12
CA GLY A 10 3.35 4.21 -2.58
C GLY A 10 3.99 4.73 -1.31
N PHE A 11 3.83 6.02 -1.08
CA PHE A 11 4.28 6.70 0.12
C PHE A 11 3.17 7.61 0.64
N ILE A 12 2.97 7.60 1.95
CA ILE A 12 2.05 8.48 2.66
C ILE A 12 2.83 9.23 3.73
N ASP A 13 2.72 10.55 3.70
CA ASP A 13 3.17 11.47 4.75
C ASP A 13 1.95 11.84 5.60
N ASN A 14 1.86 11.25 6.80
CA ASN A 14 0.79 11.59 7.71
C ASN A 14 1.21 12.80 8.56
N ARG A 15 0.30 13.76 8.78
CA ARG A 15 0.55 14.93 9.64
C ARG A 15 -0.45 15.03 10.77
N GLY A 16 -0.03 15.64 11.88
CA GLY A 16 -0.87 15.80 13.06
C GLY A 16 -1.36 14.44 13.58
N ASN A 17 -2.68 14.27 13.70
CA ASN A 17 -3.27 13.05 14.23
C ASN A 17 -3.68 12.03 13.14
N LEU A 18 -3.26 12.21 11.88
CA LEU A 18 -3.50 11.24 10.82
C LEU A 18 -2.60 10.01 11.00
N GLY A 19 -3.18 8.82 10.81
CA GLY A 19 -2.49 7.53 10.86
C GLY A 19 -2.97 6.63 9.72
N LEU A 20 -2.97 7.16 8.50
CA LEU A 20 -3.41 6.45 7.31
C LEU A 20 -2.41 5.38 6.91
N SER A 21 -2.90 4.29 6.32
CA SER A 21 -2.09 3.17 5.84
C SER A 21 -1.97 3.17 4.32
N VAL A 22 -0.79 2.77 3.83
CA VAL A 22 -0.57 2.43 2.40
C VAL A 22 -1.28 1.13 1.98
N SER A 23 -1.79 0.35 2.93
CA SER A 23 -2.52 -0.91 2.69
C SER A 23 -3.81 -0.97 3.50
N SER A 24 -4.96 -1.02 2.83
CA SER A 24 -6.27 -1.20 3.47
C SER A 24 -6.59 -2.66 3.82
N GLY A 25 -5.82 -3.61 3.29
CA GLY A 25 -6.05 -5.06 3.46
C GLY A 25 -5.21 -5.72 4.57
N SER A 26 -4.31 -4.99 5.22
CA SER A 26 -3.44 -5.52 6.28
C SER A 26 -3.87 -5.01 7.65
N PRO A 27 -4.48 -5.85 8.51
CA PRO A 27 -4.85 -5.46 9.87
C PRO A 27 -3.65 -4.92 10.66
N GLY A 28 -3.87 -3.85 11.43
CA GLY A 28 -2.83 -3.25 12.28
C GLY A 28 -1.71 -2.51 11.54
N SER A 29 -1.86 -2.28 10.23
CA SER A 29 -0.83 -1.61 9.41
C SER A 29 -0.90 -0.07 9.43
N ASN A 30 -1.82 0.52 10.19
CA ASN A 30 -1.90 1.97 10.33
C ASN A 30 -0.62 2.51 10.94
N ALA A 31 -0.09 3.58 10.35
CA ALA A 31 1.00 4.32 10.95
C ALA A 31 0.59 4.91 12.31
N ALA A 32 1.57 5.10 13.19
CA ALA A 32 1.39 5.96 14.36
C ALA A 32 0.94 7.38 13.92
N PRO A 33 0.22 8.14 14.76
CA PRO A 33 -0.19 9.50 14.43
C PRO A 33 0.98 10.37 13.97
N GLY A 34 0.86 10.97 12.79
CA GLY A 34 1.92 11.80 12.18
C GLY A 34 3.11 11.01 11.61
N GLY A 35 3.02 9.68 11.59
CA GLY A 35 4.06 8.79 11.10
C GLY A 35 3.98 8.56 9.60
N ASN A 36 5.14 8.51 8.94
CA ASN A 36 5.22 8.29 7.50
C ASN A 36 5.26 6.80 7.17
N GLN A 37 4.72 6.43 6.00
CA GLN A 37 4.64 5.03 5.60
C GLN A 37 4.99 4.84 4.13
N LEU A 38 5.93 3.93 3.88
CA LEU A 38 6.31 3.45 2.54
C LEU A 38 5.73 2.05 2.35
N GLY A 39 5.18 1.77 1.17
CA GLY A 39 4.64 0.47 0.81
C GLY A 39 4.93 0.08 -0.62
N ALA A 40 4.93 -1.22 -0.87
CA ALA A 40 5.00 -1.81 -2.20
C ALA A 40 4.02 -2.98 -2.32
N MET A 41 3.54 -3.21 -3.53
CA MET A 41 2.65 -4.31 -3.91
C MET A 41 3.21 -4.98 -5.16
N LEU A 42 3.13 -6.31 -5.21
CA LEU A 42 3.39 -7.11 -6.40
C LEU A 42 2.15 -7.97 -6.66
N GLY A 43 1.76 -8.08 -7.93
CA GLY A 43 0.55 -8.79 -8.34
C GLY A 43 0.73 -9.53 -9.66
N ILE A 44 -0.06 -10.59 -9.82
CA ILE A 44 -0.21 -11.35 -11.06
C ILE A 44 -1.66 -11.17 -11.51
N LYS A 45 -1.85 -10.80 -12.78
CA LYS A 45 -3.16 -10.74 -13.42
C LYS A 45 -3.21 -11.76 -14.54
N HIS A 46 -4.19 -12.64 -14.52
CA HIS A 46 -4.52 -13.53 -15.62
C HIS A 46 -5.93 -13.19 -16.12
N ILE A 47 -6.09 -12.99 -17.43
CA ILE A 47 -7.39 -12.76 -18.07
C ILE A 47 -7.78 -14.08 -18.74
N PHE A 48 -9.00 -14.59 -18.52
CA PHE A 48 -9.50 -15.86 -19.10
C PHE A 48 -10.22 -15.68 -20.43
#